data_AF-A0AAE4EEE3-F1
#
_entry.id   AF-A0AAE4EEE3-F1
#
_cell.length_a   1.000
_cell.length_b   1.000
_cell.length_c   1.000
_cell.angle_alpha   90.00
_cell.angle_beta   90.00
_cell.angle_gamma   90.00
#
_symmetry.space_group_name_H-M   'P 1'
#
loop_
_entity.id
_entity.type
_entity.pdbx_description
1 polymer ?
#
loop_
_entity_poly.entity_id
_entity_poly.type
_entity_poly.pdbx_seq_one_letter_code
_entity_poly.pdbx_strand_id
1 'polypeptide(L)'
;MSGSVEVRQFLLRYEGADGGSAPFAGALPAQRSGAADAQRVSDDQVRRARLAVAHGALGVEDCVELLEMLGLNLDEDGQAPVQR
;
A
#
# COMPACT_ATOMS: atom_id res chain seq x y z
N MET A 1 36.06 9.13 1.22
CA MET A 1 34.65 8.68 1.19
C MET A 1 33.80 9.76 0.52
N SER A 2 33.80 9.79 -0.82
CA SER A 2 33.11 10.77 -1.68
C SER A 2 31.94 10.08 -2.39
N GLY A 3 31.03 9.50 -1.61
CA GLY A 3 29.86 8.80 -2.16
C GLY A 3 28.55 9.54 -1.85
N SER A 4 28.52 10.34 -0.79
CA SER A 4 27.30 10.98 -0.31
C SER A 4 27.04 12.36 -0.92
N VAL A 5 28.02 12.95 -1.62
CA VAL A 5 27.87 14.26 -2.29
C VAL A 5 27.32 14.07 -3.70
N GLU A 6 27.87 13.09 -4.41
CA GLU A 6 27.48 12.70 -5.76
C GLU A 6 26.05 12.16 -5.78
N VAL A 7 25.64 11.39 -4.76
CA VAL A 7 24.24 10.93 -4.59
C VAL A 7 23.29 12.11 -4.32
N ARG A 8 23.68 13.06 -3.46
CA ARG A 8 22.86 14.26 -3.22
C ARG A 8 22.72 15.11 -4.47
N GLN A 9 23.79 15.28 -5.23
CA GLN A 9 23.76 16.04 -6.49
C GLN A 9 22.92 15.34 -7.56
N PHE A 10 22.96 14.00 -7.61
CA PHE A 10 22.13 13.20 -8.50
C PHE A 10 20.64 13.33 -8.17
N LEU A 11 20.27 13.24 -6.89
CA LEU A 11 18.88 13.38 -6.43
C LEU A 11 18.35 14.80 -6.69
N LEU A 12 19.12 15.85 -6.38
CA LEU A 12 18.76 17.25 -6.68
C LEU A 12 18.53 17.50 -8.18
N ARG A 13 19.30 16.84 -9.05
CA ARG A 13 19.13 16.95 -10.50
C ARG A 13 17.85 16.27 -10.99
N TYR A 14 17.42 15.21 -10.31
CA TYR A 14 16.18 14.49 -10.63
C TYR A 14 14.94 15.17 -10.05
N GLU A 15 15.03 15.72 -8.84
CA GLU A 15 13.93 16.44 -8.17
C GLU A 15 13.54 17.74 -8.93
N GLY A 16 14.48 18.31 -9.71
CA GLY A 16 14.21 19.43 -10.62
C GLY A 16 13.59 19.04 -11.98
N ALA A 17 13.47 17.74 -12.29
CA ALA A 17 12.93 17.25 -13.57
C ALA A 17 11.45 16.86 -13.51
N ASP A 18 10.79 17.00 -12.35
CA ASP A 18 9.36 16.72 -12.15
C ASP A 18 8.43 17.85 -12.65
N GLY A 19 8.91 18.67 -13.60
CA GLY A 19 8.14 19.71 -14.27
C GLY A 19 7.65 19.36 -15.68
N GLY A 20 8.08 18.25 -16.28
CA GLY A 20 7.60 17.92 -17.62
C GLY A 20 8.32 16.76 -18.30
N SER A 21 7.56 15.69 -18.54
CA SER A 21 7.66 14.84 -19.74
C SER A 21 9.08 14.54 -20.26
N ALA A 22 9.78 13.62 -19.59
CA ALA A 22 10.87 12.87 -20.22
C ALA A 22 10.28 11.67 -21.00
N PRO A 23 10.57 11.49 -22.30
CA PRO A 23 9.94 10.47 -23.16
C PRO A 23 10.50 9.05 -22.97
N PHE A 24 11.18 8.76 -21.85
CA PHE A 24 11.84 7.47 -21.60
C PHE A 24 11.53 6.84 -20.23
N ALA A 25 10.55 7.36 -19.47
CA ALA A 25 10.16 6.84 -18.16
C ALA A 25 8.94 5.89 -18.27
N GLY A 26 9.12 4.77 -18.99
CA GLY A 26 8.05 3.79 -19.23
C GLY A 26 8.01 2.60 -18.25
N ALA A 27 8.63 2.66 -17.07
CA ALA A 27 8.83 1.44 -16.26
C ALA A 27 8.42 1.50 -14.79
N LEU A 28 8.08 2.66 -14.22
CA LEU A 28 7.68 2.74 -12.81
C LEU A 28 6.47 3.65 -12.65
N PRO A 29 5.41 3.20 -11.93
CA PRO A 29 4.30 4.07 -11.58
C PRO A 29 4.80 5.33 -10.89
N ALA A 30 4.28 6.49 -11.30
CA ALA A 30 4.62 7.76 -10.67
C ALA A 30 4.31 7.73 -9.17
N GLN A 31 5.13 8.44 -8.38
CA GLN A 31 4.93 8.60 -6.95
C GLN A 31 3.59 9.32 -6.73
N ARG A 32 2.62 8.60 -6.14
CA ARG A 32 1.30 9.18 -5.84
C ARG A 32 1.44 10.16 -4.68
N SER A 33 1.38 11.45 -4.97
CA SER A 33 1.43 12.53 -3.96
C SER A 33 0.23 12.40 -3.01
N GLY A 34 0.54 12.16 -1.74
CA GLY A 34 -0.44 11.82 -0.70
C GLY A 34 -1.23 13.02 -0.16
N ALA A 35 -2.52 12.77 0.09
CA ALA A 35 -3.38 13.35 1.15
C ALA A 35 -4.86 12.93 0.94
N ALA A 36 -5.29 12.70 -0.30
CA ALA A 36 -6.69 12.36 -0.63
C ALA A 36 -7.05 10.86 -0.46
N ASP A 37 -6.11 10.03 -0.05
CA ASP A 37 -6.22 8.55 0.06
C ASP A 37 -6.24 8.06 1.52
N ALA A 38 -6.68 8.90 2.47
CA ALA A 38 -6.55 8.63 3.90
C ALA A 38 -7.46 7.51 4.47
N GLN A 39 -8.31 6.88 3.64
CA GLN A 39 -8.89 5.58 3.98
C GLN A 39 -9.23 4.86 2.66
N ARG A 40 -8.27 4.10 2.11
CA ARG A 40 -8.48 3.38 0.83
C ARG A 40 -9.49 2.24 0.95
N VAL A 41 -9.76 1.80 2.19
CA VAL A 41 -10.63 0.65 2.49
C VAL A 41 -11.62 1.06 3.58
N SER A 42 -12.91 0.99 3.28
CA SER A 42 -13.98 1.29 4.25
C SER A 42 -14.34 0.09 5.12
N ASP A 43 -14.97 0.34 6.27
CA ASP A 43 -15.48 -0.71 7.17
C ASP A 43 -16.38 -1.73 6.45
N ASP A 44 -17.23 -1.25 5.53
CA ASP A 44 -18.10 -2.16 4.76
C ASP A 44 -17.29 -3.05 3.81
N GLN A 45 -16.22 -2.53 3.19
CA GLN A 45 -15.32 -3.35 2.37
C GLN A 45 -14.62 -4.41 3.22
N VAL A 46 -14.15 -4.06 4.42
CA VAL A 46 -13.57 -5.04 5.36
C VAL A 46 -14.59 -6.09 5.77
N ARG A 47 -15.80 -5.67 6.17
CA ARG A 47 -16.88 -6.58 6.56
C ARG A 47 -17.23 -7.55 5.43
N ARG A 48 -17.41 -7.05 4.20
CA ARG A 48 -17.72 -7.89 3.05
C ARG A 48 -16.57 -8.83 2.69
N ALA A 49 -15.33 -8.36 2.79
CA ALA A 49 -14.15 -9.20 2.57
C ALA A 49 -14.10 -10.35 3.58
N ARG A 50 -14.32 -10.08 4.86
CA ARG A 50 -14.36 -11.11 5.91
C ARG A 50 -15.45 -12.15 5.67
N LEU A 51 -16.63 -11.74 5.24
CA LEU A 51 -17.70 -12.67 4.86
C LEU A 51 -17.31 -13.52 3.64
N ALA A 52 -16.69 -12.91 2.62
CA ALA A 52 -16.23 -13.63 1.44
C ALA A 52 -15.15 -14.68 1.78
N VAL A 53 -14.21 -14.35 2.67
CA VAL A 53 -13.20 -15.30 3.17
C VAL A 53 -13.86 -16.44 3.91
N ALA A 54 -14.79 -16.15 4.84
CA ALA A 54 -15.50 -17.18 5.59
C ALA A 54 -16.31 -18.14 4.70
N HIS A 55 -16.88 -17.63 3.60
CA HIS A 55 -17.57 -18.46 2.61
C HIS A 55 -16.64 -19.30 1.74
N GLY A 56 -15.40 -18.84 1.51
CA GLY A 56 -14.42 -19.51 0.65
C GLY A 56 -13.47 -20.47 1.38
N ALA A 57 -13.39 -20.39 2.71
CA ALA A 57 -12.49 -21.20 3.51
C ALA A 57 -12.92 -22.66 3.60
N LEU A 58 -11.96 -23.57 3.64
CA LEU A 58 -12.17 -25.01 3.80
C LEU A 58 -12.43 -25.43 5.27
N GLY A 59 -12.16 -24.53 6.21
CA GLY A 59 -12.29 -24.76 7.64
C GLY A 59 -12.00 -23.50 8.45
N VAL A 60 -12.06 -23.62 9.78
CA VAL A 60 -11.84 -22.48 10.69
C VAL A 60 -10.38 -22.04 10.64
N GLU A 61 -9.46 -23.00 10.62
CA GLU A 61 -8.02 -22.76 10.59
C GLU A 61 -7.60 -22.05 9.30
N ASP A 62 -8.12 -22.51 8.16
CA ASP A 62 -7.91 -21.90 6.84
C ASP A 62 -8.49 -20.47 6.77
N CYS A 63 -9.68 -20.27 7.36
CA CYS A 63 -10.28 -18.93 7.46
C CYS A 63 -9.38 -17.97 8.25
N VAL A 64 -8.82 -18.41 9.38
CA VAL A 64 -7.91 -17.61 10.20
C VAL A 64 -6.65 -17.25 9.41
N GLU A 65 -6.01 -18.21 8.76
CA GLU A 65 -4.80 -17.99 7.94
C GLU A 65 -5.06 -16.98 6.82
N LEU A 66 -6.19 -17.13 6.09
CA LEU A 66 -6.57 -16.20 5.02
C LEU A 66 -6.83 -14.79 5.55
N LEU A 67 -7.50 -14.65 6.71
CA LEU A 67 -7.74 -13.35 7.32
C LEU A 67 -6.43 -12.68 7.77
N GLU A 68 -5.46 -13.45 8.26
CA GLU A 68 -4.12 -12.95 8.61
C GLU A 68 -3.36 -12.48 7.36
N MET A 69 -3.29 -13.32 6.33
CA MET A 69 -2.60 -13.01 5.07
C MET A 69 -3.14 -11.75 4.39
N LEU A 70 -4.45 -11.54 4.49
CA LEU A 70 -5.13 -10.39 3.90
C LEU A 70 -5.16 -9.18 4.83
N GLY A 71 -4.67 -9.27 6.07
CA GLY A 71 -4.72 -8.17 7.04
C GLY A 71 -6.15 -7.75 7.42
N LEU A 72 -7.08 -8.70 7.46
CA LEU A 72 -8.51 -8.49 7.76
C LEU A 72 -8.88 -8.78 9.21
N ASN A 73 -7.95 -9.31 10.01
CA ASN A 73 -8.14 -9.45 11.45
C ASN A 73 -8.19 -8.09 12.13
N LEU A 74 -9.12 -7.95 13.06
CA LEU A 74 -9.25 -6.74 13.85
C LEU A 74 -8.20 -6.75 14.96
N ASP A 75 -7.57 -5.61 15.19
CA ASP A 75 -6.75 -5.37 16.37
C ASP A 75 -7.62 -5.10 17.61
N GLU A 76 -6.95 -4.76 18.72
CA GLU A 76 -7.57 -4.44 20.02
C GLU A 76 -8.54 -3.24 19.91
N ASP A 77 -8.31 -2.34 18.95
CA ASP A 77 -9.14 -1.16 18.68
C ASP A 77 -10.29 -1.46 17.71
N GLY A 78 -10.40 -2.71 17.25
CA GLY A 78 -11.42 -3.14 16.30
C GLY A 78 -11.11 -2.75 14.85
N GLN A 79 -9.86 -2.37 14.53
CA GLN A 79 -9.45 -1.93 13.21
C GLN A 79 -8.63 -2.99 12.46
N ALA A 80 -8.93 -3.15 11.17
CA ALA A 80 -8.17 -4.05 10.33
C ALA A 80 -6.88 -3.36 9.80
N PRO A 81 -5.72 -4.04 9.79
CA PRO A 81 -4.46 -3.49 9.26
C PRO A 81 -4.57 -2.87 7.87
N VAL A 82 -5.41 -3.42 6.99
CA VAL A 82 -5.64 -2.89 5.62
C VAL A 82 -6.25 -1.50 5.56
N GLN A 83 -6.78 -1.00 6.68
CA GLN A 83 -7.39 0.32 6.77
C GLN A 83 -6.41 1.39 7.25
N ARG A 84 -5.14 1.04 7.51
CA ARG A 84 -4.10 1.95 8.01
C ARG A 84 -3.24 2.53 6.88
#